data_AF-A0A7C2L4A8-F1
#
_entry.id   AF-A0A7C2L4A8-F1
#
_cell.length_a   1.000
_cell.length_b   1.000
_cell.length_c   1.000
_cell.angle_alpha   90.00
_cell.angle_beta   90.00
_cell.angle_gamma   90.00
#
_symmetry.space_group_name_H-M   'P 1'
#
loop_
_entity.id
_entity.type
_entity.pdbx_description
1 polymer ?
#
loop_
_entity_poly.entity_id
_entity_poly.type
_entity_poly.pdbx_seq_one_letter_code
_entity_poly.pdbx_strand_id
1 'polypeptide(L)'
;MRLPDDRSPALLRSHVHDIQYQPSSERVKRAEGCMPDLWTLSARDVEWYAESEAIVERGRSYYRSGRVHELQLVAEDHLRARVRGQWERFYRVEVWTEGEELHSQCSCPYWGVCKHVVAVLLAWLERREELCRDASAGGRAESLASWMETIPPDLLRDLLLEESRTNSAVEEALHRWRETLHPERLPQYIALLFRRMSEASSKGILRSEGRIVHLLAWAKTFDPAAAGAIARETLKRAVELRRRRPDVELTAVLTQVVELIEAQTQAFEHDPKLAASVLRDMVALFLLGRAPTRALLEPVLVTWAERWGRRADVIAELKRQLLEGDTGAYALLAKLCRLEGRLEEYEAARHKSLVSEEDYLELFEHYLRTNYPDRAIRVGEQGIKALGTKASRLAERLAVLYQEWGETTRAERLLRRRRSA
;
A
#
# COMPACT_ATOMS: atom_id res chain seq x y z
N MET A 1 9.17 14.75 88.76
CA MET A 1 9.94 13.50 88.52
C MET A 1 9.44 12.95 87.19
N ARG A 2 10.03 13.36 86.06
CA ARG A 2 11.08 12.68 85.26
C ARG A 2 10.62 11.30 84.74
N LEU A 3 10.17 11.18 83.48
CA LEU A 3 10.90 10.80 82.23
C LEU A 3 10.61 9.31 81.88
N PRO A 4 10.90 8.77 80.67
CA PRO A 4 11.04 9.30 79.28
C PRO A 4 10.13 8.53 78.27
N ASP A 5 9.76 9.03 77.09
CA ASP A 5 10.48 9.07 75.78
C ASP A 5 11.11 7.73 75.34
N ASP A 6 10.48 7.01 74.41
CA ASP A 6 11.17 6.13 73.47
C ASP A 6 10.44 6.01 72.12
N ARG A 7 11.25 5.93 71.07
CA ARG A 7 10.98 6.23 69.66
C ARG A 7 10.38 5.03 68.92
N SER A 8 9.58 5.31 67.90
CA SER A 8 9.40 4.40 66.76
C SER A 8 9.17 5.21 65.47
N PRO A 9 9.75 4.79 64.33
CA PRO A 9 10.02 5.67 63.20
C PRO A 9 8.81 5.82 62.26
N ALA A 10 8.59 7.05 61.81
CA ALA A 10 7.60 7.36 60.79
C ALA A 10 8.00 6.72 59.44
N LEU A 11 7.10 5.88 58.92
CA LEU A 11 7.16 5.33 57.57
C LEU A 11 7.09 6.46 56.54
N LEU A 12 8.17 6.61 55.77
CA LEU A 12 8.25 7.41 54.56
C LEU A 12 7.20 6.92 53.55
N ARG A 13 6.14 7.71 53.37
CA ARG A 13 5.26 7.60 52.19
C ARG A 13 6.05 8.06 50.97
N SER A 14 6.24 7.17 50.01
CA SER A 14 6.73 7.49 48.68
C SER A 14 5.72 8.38 47.95
N HIS A 15 6.00 9.67 47.88
CA HIS A 15 5.33 10.57 46.95
C HIS A 15 5.80 10.26 45.53
N VAL A 16 5.09 9.35 44.87
CA VAL A 16 5.07 9.26 43.41
C VAL A 16 4.31 10.50 42.94
N HIS A 17 5.03 11.49 42.42
CA HIS A 17 4.38 12.61 41.73
C HIS A 17 3.79 12.08 40.42
N ASP A 18 2.46 11.95 40.40
CA ASP A 18 1.65 11.95 39.19
C ASP A 18 1.97 13.23 38.39
N ILE A 19 2.80 13.09 37.35
CA ILE A 19 2.97 14.14 36.36
C ILE A 19 1.83 13.97 35.36
N GLN A 20 0.81 14.80 35.52
CA GLN A 20 -0.29 14.94 34.58
C GLN A 20 0.25 15.30 33.18
N TYR A 21 -0.17 14.50 32.20
CA TYR A 21 0.02 14.73 30.78
C TYR A 21 -0.63 16.07 30.36
N GLN A 22 0.19 17.00 29.88
CA GLN A 22 -0.26 18.15 29.09
C GLN A 22 0.58 18.19 27.80
N PRO A 23 -0.05 18.16 26.60
CA PRO A 23 0.69 18.24 25.36
C PRO A 23 1.12 19.69 25.13
N SER A 24 2.43 19.96 25.16
CA SER A 24 2.97 21.22 24.62
C SER A 24 2.99 21.12 23.10
N SER A 25 1.90 21.59 22.50
CA SER A 25 1.76 21.78 21.06
C SER A 25 2.46 23.06 20.62
N GLU A 26 3.72 23.00 20.21
CA GLU A 26 4.30 24.02 19.33
C GLU A 26 4.95 23.35 18.12
N ARG A 27 4.27 23.51 16.98
CA ARG A 27 4.70 23.09 15.65
C ARG A 27 5.38 24.27 14.98
N VAL A 28 6.52 24.03 14.36
CA VAL A 28 7.10 24.97 13.39
C VAL A 28 7.10 24.30 12.02
N LYS A 29 6.15 24.69 11.16
CA LYS A 29 6.16 24.33 9.74
C LYS A 29 7.27 25.11 9.04
N ARG A 30 8.11 24.43 8.24
CA ARG A 30 8.87 25.10 7.19
C ARG A 30 7.90 25.60 6.12
N ALA A 31 8.08 26.86 5.70
CA ALA A 31 7.80 27.25 4.32
C ALA A 31 8.96 26.68 3.49
N GLU A 32 8.64 25.75 2.58
CA GLU A 32 9.56 25.16 1.60
C GLU A 32 10.72 24.33 2.19
N GLY A 33 10.42 23.06 2.52
CA GLY A 33 11.44 22.03 2.75
C GLY A 33 10.93 20.91 3.65
N CYS A 34 10.66 19.74 3.07
CA CYS A 34 10.30 18.49 3.77
C CYS A 34 11.39 18.14 4.81
N MET A 35 11.02 17.80 6.05
CA MET A 35 12.00 17.18 6.95
C MET A 35 12.27 15.75 6.44
N PRO A 36 13.55 15.38 6.29
CA PRO A 36 13.92 14.05 5.87
C PRO A 36 13.48 12.96 6.87
N ASP A 37 13.20 11.76 6.37
CA ASP A 37 13.13 10.54 7.18
C ASP A 37 14.47 10.29 7.91
N LEU A 38 14.52 9.32 8.83
CA LEU A 38 15.75 9.02 9.60
C LEU A 38 16.98 8.71 8.70
N TRP A 39 16.76 8.24 7.48
CA TRP A 39 17.81 7.84 6.52
C TRP A 39 18.32 9.03 5.71
N THR A 40 17.45 9.98 5.40
CA THR A 40 17.81 11.21 4.68
C THR A 40 18.22 12.36 5.61
N LEU A 41 18.10 12.16 6.95
CA LEU A 41 18.46 13.14 7.96
C LEU A 41 19.91 13.64 7.78
N SER A 42 20.10 14.96 7.86
CA SER A 42 21.40 15.61 7.80
C SER A 42 21.76 16.31 9.12
N ALA A 43 23.03 16.66 9.29
CA ALA A 43 23.48 17.43 10.46
C ALA A 43 22.77 18.79 10.58
N ARG A 44 22.42 19.42 9.45
CA ARG A 44 21.67 20.68 9.42
C ARG A 44 20.25 20.52 9.93
N ASP A 45 19.62 19.36 9.69
CA ASP A 45 18.27 19.08 10.19
C ASP A 45 18.29 18.84 11.70
N VAL A 46 19.35 18.24 12.24
CA VAL A 46 19.54 18.09 13.69
C VAL A 46 19.74 19.45 14.37
N GLU A 47 20.51 20.34 13.75
CA GLU A 47 20.70 21.72 14.23
C GLU A 47 19.39 22.50 14.23
N TRP A 48 18.61 22.38 13.16
CA TRP A 48 17.27 22.96 13.06
C TRP A 48 16.34 22.43 14.14
N TYR A 49 16.28 21.10 14.30
CA TYR A 49 15.41 20.42 15.26
C TYR A 49 15.70 20.79 16.72
N ALA A 50 16.97 21.07 17.05
CA ALA A 50 17.36 21.46 18.40
C ALA A 50 16.97 22.89 18.78
N GLU A 51 16.66 23.75 17.79
CA GLU A 51 16.26 25.16 17.93
C GLU A 51 17.21 26.04 18.79
N SER A 52 18.40 25.53 19.12
CA SER A 52 19.34 26.19 20.03
C SER A 52 20.77 25.71 19.81
N GLU A 53 21.63 26.62 19.39
CA GLU A 53 23.07 26.37 19.17
C GLU A 53 23.77 25.86 20.45
N ALA A 54 23.36 26.38 21.62
CA ALA A 54 23.89 25.92 22.91
C ALA A 54 23.46 24.49 23.28
N ILE A 55 22.30 24.02 22.81
CA ILE A 55 21.88 22.62 22.97
C ILE A 55 22.67 21.74 22.01
N VAL A 56 22.85 22.20 20.76
CA VAL A 56 23.63 21.50 19.74
C VAL A 56 25.06 21.28 20.20
N GLU A 57 25.75 22.31 20.68
CA GLU A 57 27.17 22.20 21.07
C GLU A 57 27.36 21.24 22.25
N ARG A 58 26.44 21.28 23.23
CA ARG A 58 26.43 20.31 24.33
C ARG A 58 26.14 18.89 23.83
N GLY A 59 25.24 18.73 22.86
CA GLY A 59 24.97 17.45 22.20
C GLY A 59 26.19 16.90 21.48
N ARG A 60 26.90 17.75 20.71
CA ARG A 60 28.18 17.42 20.06
C ARG A 60 29.22 16.98 21.07
N SER A 61 29.35 17.69 22.19
CA SER A 61 30.24 17.30 23.29
C SER A 61 29.90 15.92 23.86
N TYR A 62 28.62 15.62 24.10
CA TYR A 62 28.19 14.32 24.61
C TYR A 62 28.44 13.18 23.63
N TYR A 63 28.18 13.41 22.34
CA TYR A 63 28.47 12.48 21.27
C TYR A 63 29.97 12.20 21.17
N ARG A 64 30.81 13.25 21.04
CA ARG A 64 32.29 13.13 20.98
C ARG A 64 32.88 12.46 22.22
N SER A 65 32.24 12.61 23.39
CA SER A 65 32.65 11.96 24.64
C SER A 65 32.24 10.48 24.74
N GLY A 66 31.69 9.89 23.68
CA GLY A 66 31.29 8.47 23.66
C GLY A 66 30.18 8.12 24.64
N ARG A 67 29.29 9.07 24.99
CA ARG A 67 28.26 8.87 26.03
C ARG A 67 26.98 8.20 25.52
N VAL A 68 26.88 7.89 24.23
CA VAL A 68 25.72 7.23 23.62
C VAL A 68 25.96 5.72 23.59
N HIS A 69 25.14 4.98 24.31
CA HIS A 69 25.19 3.53 24.46
C HIS A 69 23.90 2.90 23.90
N GLU A 70 24.00 1.61 23.56
CA GLU A 70 22.85 0.80 23.13
C GLU A 70 22.02 1.46 22.01
N LEU A 71 22.68 2.21 21.11
CA LEU A 71 22.00 2.82 19.96
C LEU A 71 21.52 1.74 19.01
N GLN A 72 20.21 1.66 18.80
CA GLN A 72 19.56 0.65 17.98
C GLN A 72 18.45 1.29 17.15
N LEU A 73 18.30 0.79 15.93
CA LEU A 73 17.14 1.01 15.09
C LEU A 73 16.10 -0.07 15.40
N VAL A 74 15.06 0.29 16.15
CA VAL A 74 14.03 -0.65 16.64
C VAL A 74 12.94 -0.87 15.60
N ALA A 75 12.73 0.12 14.73
CA ALA A 75 11.92 0.05 13.50
C ALA A 75 12.53 1.00 12.45
N GLU A 76 12.13 0.89 11.18
CA GLU A 76 12.67 1.73 10.08
C GLU A 76 12.59 3.25 10.34
N ASP A 77 11.68 3.67 11.21
CA ASP A 77 11.35 5.04 11.60
C ASP A 77 11.55 5.32 13.10
N HIS A 78 12.20 4.41 13.86
CA HIS A 78 12.32 4.54 15.32
C HIS A 78 13.69 4.13 15.86
N LEU A 79 14.39 5.08 16.49
CA LEU A 79 15.65 4.90 17.20
C LEU A 79 15.44 4.84 18.70
N ARG A 80 16.20 3.96 19.35
CA ARG A 80 16.31 3.90 20.81
C ARG A 80 17.77 3.91 21.20
N ALA A 81 18.09 4.63 22.28
CA ALA A 81 19.42 4.64 22.85
C ALA A 81 19.40 4.94 24.36
N ARG A 82 20.53 4.70 25.02
CA ARG A 82 20.79 5.13 26.39
C ARG A 82 21.95 6.09 26.42
N VAL A 83 21.78 7.27 27.02
CA VAL A 83 22.81 8.30 27.07
C VAL A 83 23.28 8.52 28.50
N ARG A 84 24.59 8.43 28.73
CA ARG A 84 25.19 8.65 30.05
C ARG A 84 25.26 10.15 30.37
N GLY A 85 24.66 10.54 31.49
CA GLY A 85 24.63 11.90 32.03
C GLY A 85 25.88 12.30 32.82
N GLN A 86 25.83 13.46 33.49
CA GLN A 86 26.95 14.02 34.27
C GLN A 86 27.23 13.32 35.62
N TRP A 87 26.44 12.29 35.98
CA TRP A 87 26.54 11.57 37.26
C TRP A 87 26.39 10.05 37.07
N GLU A 88 26.93 9.49 35.98
CA GLU A 88 26.77 8.07 35.61
C GLU A 88 25.31 7.61 35.38
N ARG A 89 24.32 8.50 35.54
CA ARG A 89 22.91 8.21 35.27
C ARG A 89 22.65 8.06 33.78
N PHE A 90 22.01 6.96 33.38
CA PHE A 90 21.58 6.74 32.00
C PHE A 90 20.18 7.30 31.76
N TYR A 91 20.01 8.04 30.68
CA TYR A 91 18.72 8.52 30.20
C TYR A 91 18.30 7.72 28.97
N ARG A 92 17.04 7.29 28.96
CA ARG A 92 16.44 6.66 27.79
C ARG A 92 16.10 7.75 26.79
N VAL A 93 16.50 7.54 25.54
CA VAL A 93 16.20 8.44 24.43
C VAL A 93 15.52 7.62 23.36
N GLU A 94 14.36 8.10 22.93
CA GLU A 94 13.62 7.58 21.78
C GLU A 94 13.45 8.70 20.77
N VAL A 95 13.68 8.39 19.50
CA VAL A 95 13.51 9.33 18.39
C VAL A 95 12.75 8.60 17.31
N TRP A 96 11.68 9.20 16.80
CA TRP A 96 10.89 8.61 15.73
C TRP A 96 10.41 9.63 14.74
N THR A 97 10.11 9.18 13.53
CA THR A 97 9.51 10.04 12.50
C THR A 97 8.05 9.66 12.32
N GLU A 98 7.16 10.65 12.41
CA GLU A 98 5.72 10.50 12.12
C GLU A 98 5.35 11.60 11.12
N GLY A 99 4.66 11.27 10.02
CA GLY A 99 4.47 12.25 8.95
C GLY A 99 5.82 12.74 8.40
N GLU A 100 5.92 14.03 8.09
CA GLU A 100 7.17 14.73 7.75
C GLU A 100 7.74 15.44 8.99
N GLU A 101 7.55 14.88 10.19
CA GLU A 101 7.98 15.48 11.45
C GLU A 101 8.86 14.49 12.25
N LEU A 102 9.91 15.03 12.87
CA LEU A 102 10.77 14.30 13.78
C LEU A 102 10.29 14.53 15.22
N HIS A 103 10.10 13.44 15.94
CA HIS A 103 9.70 13.45 17.33
C HIS A 103 10.80 12.83 18.18
N SER A 104 10.90 13.30 19.42
CA SER A 104 11.86 12.76 20.37
C SER A 104 11.33 12.81 21.78
N GLN A 105 11.76 11.84 22.57
CA GLN A 105 11.51 11.79 23.99
C GLN A 105 12.80 11.43 24.70
N CYS A 106 13.11 12.16 25.77
CA CYS A 106 14.22 11.82 26.64
C CYS A 106 13.73 11.77 28.09
N SER A 107 14.13 10.74 28.84
CA SER A 107 13.78 10.60 30.25
C SER A 107 14.53 11.56 31.18
N CYS A 108 15.13 12.64 30.65
CA CYS A 108 15.87 13.63 31.41
C CYS A 108 14.94 14.77 31.86
N PRO A 109 15.29 15.52 32.92
CA PRO A 109 14.40 16.56 33.48
C PRO A 109 14.28 17.81 32.59
N TYR A 110 14.89 17.80 31.40
CA TYR A 110 14.82 18.88 30.44
C TYR A 110 13.58 18.71 29.57
N TRP A 111 12.81 19.79 29.41
CA TRP A 111 11.60 19.80 28.58
C TRP A 111 11.98 20.02 27.11
N GLY A 112 11.46 19.17 26.22
CA GLY A 112 11.71 19.24 24.77
C GLY A 112 13.05 18.64 24.33
N VAL A 113 13.56 19.12 23.20
CA VAL A 113 14.79 18.60 22.59
C VAL A 113 16.00 18.94 23.47
N CYS A 114 16.61 17.92 24.06
CA CYS A 114 17.75 18.07 24.94
C CYS A 114 19.06 17.63 24.26
N LYS A 115 20.19 17.97 24.89
CA LYS A 115 21.52 17.52 24.44
C LYS A 115 21.67 16.01 24.27
N HIS A 116 20.90 15.18 25.00
CA HIS A 116 20.92 13.73 24.83
C HIS A 116 20.27 13.28 23.52
N VAL A 117 19.16 13.93 23.13
CA VAL A 117 18.50 13.70 21.84
C VAL A 117 19.45 14.07 20.71
N VAL A 118 20.06 15.26 20.78
CA VAL A 118 21.06 15.68 19.79
C VAL A 118 22.22 14.69 19.71
N ALA A 119 22.75 14.24 20.85
CA ALA A 119 23.85 13.26 20.85
C ALA A 119 23.47 11.94 20.17
N VAL A 120 22.23 11.46 20.36
CA VAL A 120 21.71 10.25 19.70
C VAL A 120 21.55 10.45 18.21
N LEU A 121 20.99 11.58 17.79
CA LEU A 121 20.85 11.93 16.36
C LEU A 121 22.21 12.00 15.67
N LEU A 122 23.20 12.66 16.27
CA LEU A 122 24.56 12.73 15.74
C LEU A 122 25.22 11.33 15.68
N ALA A 123 25.02 10.51 16.71
CA ALA A 123 25.52 9.14 16.72
C ALA A 123 24.90 8.27 15.62
N TRP A 124 23.61 8.49 15.33
CA TRP A 124 22.92 7.84 14.23
C TRP A 124 23.46 8.27 12.87
N LEU A 125 23.64 9.57 12.63
CA LEU A 125 24.17 10.07 11.35
C LEU A 125 25.52 9.45 10.99
N GLU A 126 26.39 9.23 11.98
CA GLU A 126 27.69 8.61 11.76
C GLU A 126 27.61 7.08 11.59
N ARG A 127 26.77 6.41 12.41
CA ARG A 127 26.78 4.94 12.53
C ARG A 127 25.69 4.24 11.73
N ARG A 128 24.78 4.97 11.06
CA ARG A 128 23.64 4.39 10.34
C ARG A 128 24.05 3.33 9.32
N GLU A 129 25.16 3.53 8.61
CA GLU A 129 25.67 2.55 7.64
C GLU A 129 26.27 1.29 8.29
N GLU A 130 26.86 1.43 9.48
CA GLU A 130 27.45 0.33 10.25
C GLU A 130 26.40 -0.49 10.99
N LEU A 131 25.45 0.18 11.65
CA LEU A 131 24.28 -0.43 12.28
C LEU A 131 23.42 -1.17 11.22
N CYS A 132 23.49 -0.74 9.96
CA CYS A 132 22.89 -1.45 8.84
C CYS A 132 23.74 -2.58 8.25
N ARG A 133 25.08 -2.56 8.37
CA ARG A 133 25.90 -3.75 8.05
C ARG A 133 25.68 -4.87 9.06
N ASP A 134 25.39 -4.54 10.31
CA ASP A 134 24.92 -5.49 11.33
C ASP A 134 23.44 -5.92 11.12
N ALA A 135 22.78 -5.45 10.06
CA ALA A 135 21.52 -6.01 9.55
C ALA A 135 21.68 -7.40 8.89
N SER A 136 22.75 -8.15 9.23
CA SER A 136 22.71 -9.62 9.32
C SER A 136 21.63 -10.12 10.30
N ALA A 137 20.98 -9.22 11.04
CA ALA A 137 19.69 -9.43 11.69
C ALA A 137 18.59 -9.96 10.73
N GLY A 138 18.71 -9.78 9.41
CA GLY A 138 17.84 -10.45 8.44
C GLY A 138 17.88 -11.97 8.58
N GLY A 139 19.07 -12.56 8.70
CA GLY A 139 19.22 -14.02 8.87
C GLY A 139 18.77 -14.52 10.24
N ARG A 140 19.01 -13.75 11.33
CA ARG A 140 18.51 -14.10 12.67
C ARG A 140 16.99 -13.99 12.77
N ALA A 141 16.40 -12.93 12.23
CA ALA A 141 14.95 -12.75 12.22
C ALA A 141 14.26 -13.77 11.31
N GLU A 142 14.84 -14.08 10.14
CA GLU A 142 14.33 -15.13 9.25
C GLU A 142 14.46 -16.52 9.87
N SER A 143 15.59 -16.81 10.53
CA SER A 143 15.77 -18.06 11.28
C SER A 143 14.79 -18.17 12.44
N LEU A 144 14.53 -17.09 13.17
CA LEU A 144 13.55 -17.06 14.25
C LEU A 144 12.13 -17.23 13.71
N ALA A 145 11.78 -16.55 12.61
CA ALA A 145 10.48 -16.68 11.97
C ALA A 145 10.23 -18.12 11.47
N SER A 146 11.20 -18.72 10.79
CA SER A 146 11.11 -20.11 10.33
C SER A 146 10.95 -21.10 11.49
N TRP A 147 11.64 -20.89 12.61
CA TRP A 147 11.42 -21.69 13.81
C TRP A 147 10.04 -21.45 14.43
N MET A 148 9.58 -20.20 14.52
CA MET A 148 8.26 -19.85 15.05
C MET A 148 7.12 -20.49 14.23
N GLU A 149 7.28 -20.64 12.92
CA GLU A 149 6.31 -21.35 12.06
C GLU A 149 6.16 -22.84 12.41
N THR A 150 7.15 -23.44 13.07
CA THR A 150 7.06 -24.83 13.56
C THR A 150 6.30 -24.97 14.88
N ILE A 151 6.03 -23.85 15.56
CA ILE A 151 5.38 -23.83 16.86
C ILE A 151 3.86 -23.67 16.67
N PRO A 152 3.03 -24.49 17.34
CA PRO A 152 1.59 -24.29 17.35
C PRO A 152 1.20 -22.88 17.86
N PRO A 153 0.30 -22.15 17.19
CA PRO A 153 -0.07 -20.78 17.57
C PRO A 153 -0.57 -20.63 19.01
N ASP A 154 -1.27 -21.66 19.52
CA ASP A 154 -1.79 -21.65 20.89
C ASP A 154 -0.67 -21.70 21.93
N LEU A 155 0.35 -22.54 21.71
CA LEU A 155 1.52 -22.61 22.58
C LEU A 155 2.33 -21.32 22.54
N LEU A 156 2.52 -20.73 21.35
CA LEU A 156 3.21 -19.46 21.23
C LEU A 156 2.49 -18.33 21.99
N ARG A 157 1.16 -18.30 21.95
CA ARG A 157 0.34 -17.36 22.71
C ARG A 157 0.55 -17.52 24.22
N ASP A 158 0.52 -18.75 24.71
CA ASP A 158 0.68 -19.03 26.14
C ASP A 158 2.09 -18.61 26.62
N LEU A 159 3.14 -18.95 25.85
CA LEU A 159 4.51 -18.54 26.13
C LEU A 159 4.70 -17.03 26.14
N LEU A 160 4.11 -16.30 25.18
CA LEU A 160 4.17 -14.84 25.14
C LEU A 160 3.47 -14.20 26.34
N LEU A 161 2.34 -14.77 26.78
CA LEU A 161 1.63 -14.30 27.96
C LEU A 161 2.40 -14.57 29.25
N GLU A 162 3.00 -15.75 29.38
CA GLU A 162 3.88 -16.07 30.52
C GLU A 162 5.08 -15.12 30.58
N GLU A 163 5.78 -14.93 29.45
CA GLU A 163 6.91 -14.02 29.36
C GLU A 163 6.51 -12.57 29.66
N SER A 164 5.33 -12.12 29.23
CA SER A 164 4.87 -10.76 29.52
C SER A 164 4.69 -10.47 31.02
N ARG A 165 4.48 -11.49 31.85
CA ARG A 165 4.33 -11.31 33.32
C ARG A 165 5.66 -11.00 34.01
N THR A 166 6.76 -11.42 33.42
CA THR A 166 8.11 -11.30 34.00
C THR A 166 8.98 -10.32 33.21
N ASN A 167 8.59 -9.98 31.98
CA ASN A 167 9.35 -9.14 31.05
C ASN A 167 8.53 -7.94 30.55
N SER A 168 8.77 -6.78 31.16
CA SER A 168 8.10 -5.51 30.82
C SER A 168 8.26 -5.10 29.34
N ALA A 169 9.35 -5.49 28.67
CA ALA A 169 9.53 -5.15 27.25
C ALA A 169 8.54 -5.91 26.35
N VAL A 170 8.23 -7.16 26.71
CA VAL A 170 7.24 -7.99 26.01
C VAL A 170 5.83 -7.49 26.33
N GLU A 171 5.54 -7.19 27.58
CA GLU A 171 4.28 -6.59 28.02
C GLU A 171 3.98 -5.28 27.26
N GLU A 172 4.92 -4.34 27.24
CA GLU A 172 4.79 -3.08 26.52
C GLU A 172 4.59 -3.30 25.01
N ALA A 173 5.26 -4.29 24.41
CA ALA A 173 5.09 -4.63 23.01
C ALA A 173 3.68 -5.16 22.70
N LEU A 174 3.17 -6.08 23.53
CA LEU A 174 1.81 -6.61 23.40
C LEU A 174 0.77 -5.49 23.57
N HIS A 175 0.96 -4.57 24.51
CA HIS A 175 0.08 -3.40 24.65
C HIS A 175 0.10 -2.53 23.39
N ARG A 176 1.27 -2.20 22.84
CA ARG A 176 1.35 -1.45 21.56
C ARG A 176 0.66 -2.18 20.42
N TRP A 177 0.83 -3.50 20.31
CA TRP A 177 0.17 -4.29 19.27
C TRP A 177 -1.34 -4.31 19.46
N ARG A 178 -1.84 -4.46 20.67
CA ARG A 178 -3.28 -4.38 20.98
C ARG A 178 -3.86 -3.03 20.56
N GLU A 179 -3.16 -1.95 20.84
CA GLU A 179 -3.57 -0.60 20.44
C GLU A 179 -3.51 -0.40 18.91
N THR A 180 -2.64 -1.11 18.19
CA THR A 180 -2.48 -0.97 16.73
C THR A 180 -3.42 -1.88 15.94
N LEU A 181 -3.59 -3.13 16.41
CA LEU A 181 -4.35 -4.20 15.76
C LEU A 181 -5.82 -4.19 16.21
N HIS A 182 -6.42 -3.01 16.25
CA HIS A 182 -7.87 -2.85 16.44
C HIS A 182 -8.53 -2.62 15.07
N PRO A 183 -9.68 -3.23 14.74
CA PRO A 183 -10.31 -3.09 13.42
C PRO A 183 -10.44 -1.63 12.95
N GLU A 184 -10.80 -0.72 13.86
CA GLU A 184 -10.93 0.72 13.60
C GLU A 184 -9.61 1.45 13.31
N ARG A 185 -8.47 0.88 13.75
CA ARG A 185 -7.11 1.45 13.60
C ARG A 185 -6.29 0.81 12.49
N LEU A 186 -6.76 -0.32 11.94
CA LEU A 186 -6.09 -1.01 10.84
C LEU A 186 -5.98 -0.17 9.57
N PRO A 187 -6.95 0.67 9.16
CA PRO A 187 -6.76 1.56 8.01
C PRO A 187 -5.51 2.45 8.14
N GLN A 188 -5.27 3.05 9.32
CA GLN A 188 -4.11 3.88 9.59
C GLN A 188 -2.82 3.05 9.55
N TYR A 189 -2.85 1.84 10.10
CA TYR A 189 -1.70 0.94 10.06
C TYR A 189 -1.36 0.48 8.63
N ILE A 190 -2.36 0.16 7.82
CA ILE A 190 -2.19 -0.17 6.40
C ILE A 190 -1.60 1.01 5.64
N ALA A 191 -2.11 2.23 5.88
CA ALA A 191 -1.54 3.44 5.28
C ALA A 191 -0.06 3.63 5.63
N LEU A 192 0.35 3.33 6.87
CA LEU A 192 1.76 3.34 7.28
C LEU A 192 2.59 2.29 6.52
N LEU A 193 2.08 1.07 6.37
CA LEU A 193 2.78 0.01 5.61
C LEU A 193 3.01 0.41 4.16
N PHE A 194 1.99 0.96 3.48
CA PHE A 194 2.14 1.48 2.12
C PHE A 194 3.10 2.67 2.03
N ARG A 195 3.11 3.54 3.05
CA ARG A 195 4.05 4.66 3.10
C ARG A 195 5.50 4.15 3.11
N ARG A 196 5.80 3.16 3.95
CA ARG A 196 7.12 2.52 4.01
C ARG A 196 7.55 1.91 2.68
N MET A 197 6.60 1.35 1.91
CA MET A 197 6.89 0.80 0.58
C MET A 197 7.39 1.82 -0.45
N SER A 198 7.08 3.11 -0.30
CA SER A 198 7.37 4.13 -1.33
C SER A 198 8.88 4.23 -1.64
N GLU A 199 9.71 4.12 -0.60
CA GLU A 199 11.17 4.28 -0.66
C GLU A 199 11.91 2.98 -0.28
N ALA A 200 11.17 1.91 0.04
CA ALA A 200 11.76 0.64 0.43
C ALA A 200 12.46 -0.09 -0.72
N SER A 201 13.44 -0.92 -0.34
CA SER A 201 13.99 -1.96 -1.20
C SER A 201 12.95 -3.01 -1.57
N SER A 202 13.21 -3.82 -2.60
CA SER A 202 12.32 -4.91 -3.02
C SER A 202 11.97 -5.87 -1.87
N LYS A 203 12.92 -6.15 -0.96
CA LYS A 203 12.68 -7.00 0.22
C LYS A 203 11.77 -6.33 1.25
N GLY A 204 11.89 -5.02 1.44
CA GLY A 204 11.00 -4.24 2.32
C GLY A 204 9.58 -4.14 1.78
N ILE A 205 9.44 -4.02 0.45
CA ILE A 205 8.13 -4.06 -0.23
C ILE A 205 7.46 -5.41 0.01
N LEU A 206 8.16 -6.53 -0.27
CA LEU A 206 7.62 -7.88 -0.07
C LEU A 206 7.19 -8.14 1.39
N ARG A 207 7.97 -7.66 2.37
CA ARG A 207 7.63 -7.78 3.79
C ARG A 207 6.34 -7.03 4.12
N SER A 208 6.21 -5.80 3.63
CA SER A 208 5.03 -4.97 3.89
C SER A 208 3.81 -5.53 3.15
N GLU A 209 3.99 -6.06 1.94
CA GLU A 209 2.94 -6.72 1.16
C GLU A 209 2.42 -7.96 1.89
N GLY A 210 3.32 -8.82 2.38
CA GLY A 210 2.94 -9.99 3.19
C GLY A 210 2.13 -9.61 4.42
N ARG A 211 2.54 -8.56 5.15
CA ARG A 211 1.76 -8.06 6.31
C ARG A 211 0.37 -7.60 5.91
N ILE A 212 0.24 -6.83 4.83
CA ILE A 212 -1.07 -6.37 4.34
C ILE A 212 -1.94 -7.56 3.95
N VAL A 213 -1.39 -8.54 3.23
CA VAL A 213 -2.10 -9.79 2.87
C VAL A 213 -2.68 -10.49 4.09
N HIS A 214 -1.89 -10.65 5.17
CA HIS A 214 -2.39 -11.25 6.41
C HIS A 214 -3.47 -10.40 7.10
N LEU A 215 -3.32 -9.07 7.12
CA LEU A 215 -4.32 -8.17 7.69
C LEU A 215 -5.65 -8.23 6.92
N LEU A 216 -5.61 -8.29 5.60
CA LEU A 216 -6.80 -8.41 4.75
C LEU A 216 -7.49 -9.76 4.93
N ALA A 217 -6.72 -10.85 5.01
CA ALA A 217 -7.27 -12.17 5.29
C ALA A 217 -7.97 -12.20 6.67
N TRP A 218 -7.38 -11.57 7.68
CA TRP A 218 -7.98 -11.43 9.00
C TRP A 218 -9.23 -10.54 8.96
N ALA A 219 -9.21 -9.45 8.19
CA ALA A 219 -10.34 -8.52 8.08
C ALA A 219 -11.63 -9.15 7.55
N LYS A 220 -11.57 -10.32 6.92
CA LYS A 220 -12.75 -11.08 6.49
C LYS A 220 -13.67 -11.46 7.66
N THR A 221 -13.13 -11.57 8.88
CA THR A 221 -13.88 -11.94 10.09
C THR A 221 -14.47 -10.76 10.85
N PHE A 222 -14.20 -9.53 10.40
CA PHE A 222 -14.70 -8.32 11.07
C PHE A 222 -16.14 -7.99 10.66
N ASP A 223 -16.71 -7.02 11.37
CA ASP A 223 -17.99 -6.45 10.96
C ASP A 223 -17.88 -5.76 9.58
N PRO A 224 -19.00 -5.69 8.84
CA PRO A 224 -19.07 -5.07 7.52
C PRO A 224 -18.46 -3.66 7.41
N ALA A 225 -18.65 -2.82 8.43
CA ALA A 225 -18.19 -1.43 8.38
C ALA A 225 -16.66 -1.33 8.49
N ALA A 226 -16.06 -2.08 9.43
CA ALA A 226 -14.61 -2.15 9.56
C ALA A 226 -13.95 -2.78 8.32
N ALA A 227 -14.51 -3.89 7.81
CA ALA A 227 -14.01 -4.53 6.59
C ALA A 227 -14.06 -3.58 5.38
N GLY A 228 -15.15 -2.83 5.22
CA GLY A 228 -15.31 -1.81 4.18
C GLY A 228 -14.28 -0.69 4.26
N ALA A 229 -14.02 -0.17 5.48
CA ALA A 229 -13.01 0.86 5.70
C ALA A 229 -11.59 0.37 5.37
N ILE A 230 -11.26 -0.86 5.76
CA ILE A 230 -9.97 -1.51 5.46
C ILE A 230 -9.77 -1.72 3.97
N ALA A 231 -10.78 -2.26 3.27
CA ALA A 231 -10.74 -2.48 1.83
C ALA A 231 -10.54 -1.17 1.06
N ARG A 232 -11.31 -0.13 1.42
CA ARG A 232 -11.22 1.20 0.81
C ARG A 232 -9.84 1.82 0.99
N GLU A 233 -9.32 1.82 2.23
CA GLU A 233 -8.01 2.42 2.49
C GLU A 233 -6.91 1.65 1.74
N THR A 234 -6.99 0.31 1.68
CA THR A 234 -6.03 -0.51 0.94
C THR A 234 -6.01 -0.18 -0.55
N LEU A 235 -7.17 -0.09 -1.21
CA LEU A 235 -7.25 0.25 -2.63
C LEU A 235 -6.72 1.65 -2.92
N LYS A 236 -7.12 2.63 -2.10
CA LYS A 236 -6.65 4.01 -2.21
C LYS A 236 -5.12 4.10 -2.12
N ARG A 237 -4.53 3.44 -1.12
CA ARG A 237 -3.07 3.42 -0.93
C ARG A 237 -2.35 2.64 -2.04
N ALA A 238 -2.95 1.58 -2.55
CA ALA A 238 -2.42 0.85 -3.70
C ALA A 238 -2.36 1.73 -4.95
N VAL A 239 -3.41 2.54 -5.24
CA VAL A 239 -3.39 3.52 -6.34
C VAL A 239 -2.25 4.53 -6.17
N GLU A 240 -2.10 5.09 -4.97
CA GLU A 240 -1.05 6.06 -4.65
C GLU A 240 0.35 5.48 -4.83
N LEU A 241 0.58 4.26 -4.34
CA LEU A 241 1.86 3.57 -4.50
C LEU A 241 2.14 3.27 -5.97
N ARG A 242 1.17 2.76 -6.74
CA ARG A 242 1.34 2.44 -8.16
C ARG A 242 1.72 3.65 -9.02
N ARG A 243 1.14 4.81 -8.71
CA ARG A 243 1.50 6.08 -9.38
C ARG A 243 2.94 6.50 -9.12
N ARG A 244 3.46 6.24 -7.90
CA ARG A 244 4.84 6.56 -7.51
C ARG A 244 5.85 5.49 -7.96
N ARG A 245 5.44 4.23 -7.94
CA ARG A 245 6.24 3.02 -8.18
C ARG A 245 5.52 2.09 -9.17
N PRO A 246 5.56 2.40 -10.49
CA PRO A 246 4.91 1.58 -11.52
C PRO A 246 5.53 0.18 -11.69
N ASP A 247 6.69 -0.08 -11.07
CA ASP A 247 7.37 -1.37 -11.01
C ASP A 247 6.68 -2.38 -10.09
N VAL A 248 5.94 -1.92 -9.08
CA VAL A 248 5.29 -2.77 -8.08
C VAL A 248 3.87 -3.08 -8.53
N GLU A 249 3.49 -4.35 -8.72
CA GLU A 249 2.13 -4.73 -9.20
C GLU A 249 1.10 -4.95 -8.07
N LEU A 250 1.55 -5.29 -6.86
CA LEU A 250 0.71 -5.58 -5.68
C LEU A 250 -0.33 -6.69 -5.89
N THR A 251 -0.10 -7.61 -6.82
CA THR A 251 -1.12 -8.62 -7.20
C THR A 251 -1.64 -9.42 -6.01
N ALA A 252 -0.78 -9.77 -5.04
CA ALA A 252 -1.21 -10.52 -3.86
C ALA A 252 -2.13 -9.71 -2.95
N VAL A 253 -1.82 -8.42 -2.74
CA VAL A 253 -2.68 -7.48 -2.02
C VAL A 253 -4.03 -7.36 -2.73
N LEU A 254 -4.03 -7.13 -4.04
CA LEU A 254 -5.24 -6.94 -4.84
C LEU A 254 -6.14 -8.18 -4.79
N THR A 255 -5.57 -9.39 -4.90
CA THR A 255 -6.32 -10.64 -4.75
C THR A 255 -6.99 -10.72 -3.39
N GLN A 256 -6.27 -10.44 -2.30
CA GLN A 256 -6.87 -10.49 -0.96
C GLN A 256 -7.92 -9.41 -0.72
N VAL A 257 -7.77 -8.21 -1.27
CA VAL A 257 -8.80 -7.18 -1.18
C VAL A 257 -10.06 -7.59 -1.94
N VAL A 258 -9.92 -8.18 -3.13
CA VAL A 258 -11.06 -8.71 -3.89
C VAL A 258 -11.80 -9.78 -3.08
N GLU A 259 -11.06 -10.73 -2.50
CA GLU A 259 -11.66 -11.77 -1.65
C GLU A 259 -12.35 -11.19 -0.40
N LEU A 260 -11.78 -10.15 0.21
CA LEU A 260 -12.38 -9.45 1.34
C LEU A 260 -13.72 -8.80 0.95
N ILE A 261 -13.75 -8.09 -0.17
CA ILE A 261 -14.95 -7.41 -0.66
C ILE A 261 -16.03 -8.42 -1.03
N GLU A 262 -15.68 -9.53 -1.69
CA GLU A 262 -16.63 -10.60 -2.01
C GLU A 262 -17.20 -11.25 -0.74
N ALA A 263 -16.35 -11.56 0.25
CA ALA A 263 -16.79 -12.13 1.53
C ALA A 263 -17.73 -11.19 2.31
N GLN A 264 -17.62 -9.88 2.11
CA GLN A 264 -18.36 -8.85 2.82
C GLN A 264 -19.30 -8.07 1.88
N THR A 265 -19.81 -8.72 0.81
CA THR A 265 -20.60 -8.06 -0.25
C THR A 265 -21.75 -7.20 0.28
N GLN A 266 -22.45 -7.66 1.33
CA GLN A 266 -23.55 -6.92 1.95
C GLN A 266 -23.12 -5.54 2.46
N ALA A 267 -21.88 -5.39 2.95
CA ALA A 267 -21.35 -4.09 3.40
C ALA A 267 -21.39 -3.04 2.28
N PHE A 268 -21.08 -3.46 1.05
CA PHE A 268 -20.92 -2.58 -0.11
C PHE A 268 -22.24 -2.31 -0.82
N GLU A 269 -23.22 -3.23 -0.72
CA GLU A 269 -24.55 -3.02 -1.28
C GLU A 269 -25.34 -1.93 -0.54
N HIS A 270 -25.14 -1.79 0.78
CA HIS A 270 -25.87 -0.83 1.61
C HIS A 270 -25.21 0.57 1.66
N ASP A 271 -23.95 0.71 1.20
CA ASP A 271 -23.25 2.00 1.10
C ASP A 271 -22.83 2.32 -0.34
N PRO A 272 -23.69 3.04 -1.10
CA PRO A 272 -23.39 3.44 -2.47
C PRO A 272 -22.13 4.31 -2.59
N LYS A 273 -21.77 5.10 -1.57
CA LYS A 273 -20.57 5.95 -1.62
C LYS A 273 -19.31 5.11 -1.52
N LEU A 274 -19.32 4.10 -0.64
CA LEU A 274 -18.23 3.14 -0.53
C LEU A 274 -18.05 2.36 -1.83
N ALA A 275 -19.13 1.81 -2.40
CA ALA A 275 -19.11 1.12 -3.69
C ALA A 275 -18.54 2.02 -4.82
N ALA A 276 -18.89 3.33 -4.84
CA ALA A 276 -18.31 4.31 -5.76
C ALA A 276 -16.79 4.38 -5.65
N SER A 277 -16.31 4.52 -4.42
CA SER A 277 -14.89 4.71 -4.12
C SER A 277 -14.11 3.48 -4.55
N VAL A 278 -14.61 2.29 -4.20
CA VAL A 278 -14.01 1.01 -4.57
C VAL A 278 -13.91 0.86 -6.09
N LEU A 279 -15.01 1.07 -6.82
CA LEU A 279 -15.00 0.95 -8.28
C LEU A 279 -14.05 1.96 -8.93
N ARG A 280 -14.00 3.18 -8.43
CA ARG A 280 -13.08 4.21 -8.93
C ARG A 280 -11.62 3.81 -8.75
N ASP A 281 -11.26 3.34 -7.56
CA ASP A 281 -9.89 2.93 -7.26
C ASP A 281 -9.51 1.66 -8.03
N MET A 282 -10.44 0.72 -8.20
CA MET A 282 -10.27 -0.48 -9.04
C MET A 282 -10.06 -0.14 -10.51
N VAL A 283 -10.80 0.83 -11.06
CA VAL A 283 -10.58 1.34 -12.43
C VAL A 283 -9.17 1.96 -12.55
N ALA A 284 -8.76 2.78 -11.58
CA ALA A 284 -7.43 3.37 -11.59
C ALA A 284 -6.32 2.30 -11.53
N LEU A 285 -6.48 1.27 -10.69
CA LEU A 285 -5.55 0.14 -10.59
C LEU A 285 -5.51 -0.70 -11.86
N PHE A 286 -6.66 -0.91 -12.53
CA PHE A 286 -6.71 -1.61 -13.82
C PHE A 286 -5.95 -0.84 -14.90
N LEU A 287 -6.14 0.48 -14.99
CA LEU A 287 -5.47 1.33 -15.98
C LEU A 287 -3.95 1.38 -15.73
N LEU A 288 -3.52 1.50 -14.47
CA LEU A 288 -2.12 1.44 -14.06
C LEU A 288 -1.52 0.02 -14.13
N GLY A 289 -2.37 -1.00 -14.28
CA GLY A 289 -2.05 -2.41 -14.23
C GLY A 289 -1.32 -2.95 -15.46
N ARG A 290 -0.42 -3.92 -15.27
CA ARG A 290 0.04 -4.78 -16.39
C ARG A 290 -0.92 -5.95 -16.59
N ALA A 291 -0.62 -6.81 -17.55
CA ALA A 291 -1.47 -7.95 -17.93
C ALA A 291 -1.96 -8.82 -16.74
N PRO A 292 -1.13 -9.19 -15.74
CA PRO A 292 -1.60 -10.00 -14.61
C PRO A 292 -2.65 -9.29 -13.75
N THR A 293 -2.40 -8.02 -13.38
CA THR A 293 -3.35 -7.21 -12.63
C THR A 293 -4.62 -6.96 -13.46
N ARG A 294 -4.50 -6.69 -14.75
CA ARG A 294 -5.67 -6.50 -15.63
C ARG A 294 -6.53 -7.76 -15.71
N ALA A 295 -5.91 -8.93 -15.86
CA ALA A 295 -6.63 -10.21 -15.90
C ALA A 295 -7.36 -10.51 -14.58
N LEU A 296 -6.78 -10.10 -13.44
CA LEU A 296 -7.43 -10.18 -12.13
C LEU A 296 -8.62 -9.23 -12.02
N LEU A 297 -8.46 -7.97 -12.41
CA LEU A 297 -9.43 -6.91 -12.13
C LEU A 297 -10.55 -6.80 -13.17
N GLU A 298 -10.34 -7.17 -14.43
CA GLU A 298 -11.36 -7.09 -15.49
C GLU A 298 -12.67 -7.82 -15.13
N PRO A 299 -12.68 -9.13 -14.79
CA PRO A 299 -13.92 -9.83 -14.48
C PRO A 299 -14.60 -9.30 -13.21
N VAL A 300 -13.81 -8.85 -12.24
CA VAL A 300 -14.29 -8.27 -10.99
C VAL A 300 -14.98 -6.94 -11.25
N LEU A 301 -14.37 -6.04 -12.04
CA LEU A 301 -14.95 -4.76 -12.41
C LEU A 301 -16.28 -4.92 -13.14
N VAL A 302 -16.37 -5.86 -14.09
CA VAL A 302 -17.63 -6.15 -14.80
C VAL A 302 -18.71 -6.63 -13.84
N THR A 303 -18.38 -7.59 -12.98
CA THR A 303 -19.31 -8.18 -12.01
C THR A 303 -19.79 -7.16 -10.98
N TRP A 304 -18.89 -6.39 -10.39
CA TRP A 304 -19.25 -5.41 -9.35
C TRP A 304 -19.98 -4.20 -9.91
N ALA A 305 -19.61 -3.75 -11.11
CA ALA A 305 -20.32 -2.66 -11.78
C ALA A 305 -21.78 -3.01 -12.03
N GLU A 306 -22.06 -4.27 -12.38
CA GLU A 306 -23.42 -4.79 -12.53
C GLU A 306 -24.12 -4.96 -11.19
N ARG A 307 -23.49 -5.67 -10.24
CA ARG A 307 -24.06 -5.97 -8.92
C ARG A 307 -24.48 -4.70 -8.18
N TRP A 308 -23.68 -3.64 -8.25
CA TRP A 308 -23.97 -2.38 -7.57
C TRP A 308 -24.74 -1.37 -8.44
N GLY A 309 -25.13 -1.73 -9.67
CA GLY A 309 -25.90 -0.86 -10.56
C GLY A 309 -25.14 0.39 -10.99
N ARG A 310 -23.82 0.32 -11.13
CA ARG A 310 -22.92 1.46 -11.36
C ARG A 310 -22.14 1.38 -12.67
N ARG A 311 -22.61 0.58 -13.63
CA ARG A 311 -21.91 0.36 -14.90
C ARG A 311 -21.69 1.67 -15.68
N ALA A 312 -22.69 2.56 -15.73
CA ALA A 312 -22.54 3.90 -16.30
C ALA A 312 -21.41 4.72 -15.65
N ASP A 313 -21.25 4.66 -14.32
CA ASP A 313 -20.20 5.39 -13.60
C ASP A 313 -18.82 4.83 -13.92
N VAL A 314 -18.68 3.50 -14.00
CA VAL A 314 -17.41 2.84 -14.38
C VAL A 314 -17.03 3.21 -15.81
N ILE A 315 -18.00 3.25 -16.73
CA ILE A 315 -17.77 3.69 -18.12
C ILE A 315 -17.29 5.15 -18.15
N ALA A 316 -17.94 6.05 -17.40
CA ALA A 316 -17.55 7.45 -17.33
C ALA A 316 -16.14 7.61 -16.74
N GLU A 317 -15.83 6.86 -15.69
CA GLU A 317 -14.54 6.91 -15.02
C GLU A 317 -13.40 6.36 -15.88
N LEU A 318 -13.64 5.25 -16.60
CA LEU A 318 -12.70 4.73 -17.60
C LEU A 318 -12.40 5.80 -18.64
N LYS A 319 -13.43 6.38 -19.27
CA LYS A 319 -13.27 7.42 -20.29
C LYS A 319 -12.49 8.63 -19.80
N ARG A 320 -12.66 9.01 -18.54
CA ARG A 320 -11.98 10.16 -17.91
C ARG A 320 -10.47 9.96 -17.78
N GLN A 321 -10.03 8.72 -17.56
CA GLN A 321 -8.61 8.38 -17.28
C GLN A 321 -7.93 7.63 -18.44
N LEU A 322 -8.65 7.32 -19.51
CA LEU A 322 -8.18 6.50 -20.62
C LEU A 322 -7.08 7.21 -21.42
N LEU A 323 -5.98 6.51 -21.68
CA LEU A 323 -4.90 6.99 -22.54
C LEU A 323 -5.09 6.52 -23.98
N GLU A 324 -4.69 7.35 -24.94
CA GLU A 324 -4.69 6.96 -26.35
C GLU A 324 -3.70 5.80 -26.58
N GLY A 325 -4.18 4.70 -27.15
CA GLY A 325 -3.37 3.51 -27.44
C GLY A 325 -3.49 2.35 -26.44
N ASP A 326 -4.22 2.50 -25.33
CA ASP A 326 -4.44 1.41 -24.38
C ASP A 326 -5.54 0.44 -24.87
N THR A 327 -5.15 -0.51 -25.71
CA THR A 327 -6.06 -1.49 -26.33
C THR A 327 -6.81 -2.32 -25.29
N GLY A 328 -6.16 -2.71 -24.18
CA GLY A 328 -6.79 -3.48 -23.11
C GLY A 328 -7.86 -2.68 -22.36
N ALA A 329 -7.62 -1.40 -22.12
CA ALA A 329 -8.63 -0.54 -21.50
C ALA A 329 -9.79 -0.20 -22.45
N TYR A 330 -9.52 -0.03 -23.75
CA TYR A 330 -10.58 0.06 -24.75
C TYR A 330 -11.41 -1.23 -24.86
N ALA A 331 -10.80 -2.41 -24.66
CA ALA A 331 -11.52 -3.68 -24.65
C ALA A 331 -12.50 -3.78 -23.47
N LEU A 332 -12.05 -3.43 -22.25
CA LEU A 332 -12.93 -3.36 -21.08
C LEU A 332 -14.05 -2.31 -21.28
N LEU A 333 -13.73 -1.13 -21.81
CA LEU A 333 -14.72 -0.09 -22.12
C LEU A 333 -15.78 -0.60 -23.11
N ALA A 334 -15.35 -1.26 -24.19
CA ALA A 334 -16.26 -1.84 -25.18
C ALA A 334 -17.20 -2.87 -24.52
N LYS A 335 -16.64 -3.77 -23.70
CA LYS A 335 -17.41 -4.79 -22.97
C LYS A 335 -18.49 -4.17 -22.08
N LEU A 336 -18.13 -3.16 -21.28
CA LEU A 336 -19.07 -2.46 -20.39
C LEU A 336 -20.13 -1.68 -21.18
N CYS A 337 -19.75 -0.95 -22.24
CA CYS A 337 -20.71 -0.24 -23.10
C CYS A 337 -21.72 -1.19 -23.76
N ARG A 338 -21.27 -2.36 -24.20
CA ARG A 338 -22.14 -3.39 -24.78
C ARG A 338 -23.17 -3.90 -23.76
N LEU A 339 -22.74 -4.18 -22.53
CA LEU A 339 -23.63 -4.62 -21.44
C LEU A 339 -24.61 -3.53 -21.00
N GLU A 340 -24.22 -2.26 -21.11
CA GLU A 340 -25.07 -1.10 -20.80
C GLU A 340 -26.03 -0.72 -21.94
N GLY A 341 -25.88 -1.32 -23.13
CA GLY A 341 -26.67 -0.97 -24.32
C GLY A 341 -26.21 0.31 -25.05
N ARG A 342 -25.03 0.84 -24.73
CA ARG A 342 -24.44 2.03 -25.37
C ARG A 342 -23.72 1.65 -26.67
N LEU A 343 -24.48 1.27 -27.70
CA LEU A 343 -23.95 0.64 -28.92
C LEU A 343 -22.93 1.50 -29.69
N GLU A 344 -23.19 2.79 -29.87
CA GLU A 344 -22.26 3.69 -30.58
C GLU A 344 -20.90 3.79 -29.88
N GLU A 345 -20.93 3.85 -28.54
CA GLU A 345 -19.71 3.92 -27.73
C GLU A 345 -18.98 2.58 -27.66
N TYR A 346 -19.74 1.48 -27.68
CA TYR A 346 -19.19 0.15 -27.85
C TYR A 346 -18.42 0.04 -29.16
N GLU A 347 -19.01 0.44 -30.29
CA GLU A 347 -18.35 0.39 -31.60
C GLU A 347 -17.07 1.23 -31.61
N ALA A 348 -17.15 2.47 -31.13
CA ALA A 348 -16.00 3.38 -31.07
C ALA A 348 -14.86 2.84 -30.20
N ALA A 349 -15.17 2.24 -29.05
CA ALA A 349 -14.18 1.60 -28.20
C ALA A 349 -13.65 0.29 -28.81
N ARG A 350 -14.50 -0.48 -29.50
CA ARG A 350 -14.11 -1.76 -30.09
C ARG A 350 -13.09 -1.56 -31.20
N HIS A 351 -13.30 -0.58 -32.09
CA HIS A 351 -12.34 -0.20 -33.13
C HIS A 351 -10.94 0.12 -32.58
N LYS A 352 -10.84 0.65 -31.37
CA LYS A 352 -9.55 0.98 -30.70
C LYS A 352 -8.92 -0.18 -29.93
N SER A 353 -9.59 -1.33 -29.84
CA SER A 353 -9.13 -2.51 -29.11
C SER A 353 -8.93 -3.74 -29.99
N LEU A 354 -9.05 -3.61 -31.33
CA LEU A 354 -8.87 -4.73 -32.25
C LEU A 354 -7.39 -5.12 -32.35
N VAL A 355 -6.99 -6.24 -31.74
CA VAL A 355 -5.61 -6.74 -31.76
C VAL A 355 -5.48 -8.17 -32.29
N SER A 356 -6.54 -8.96 -32.22
CA SER A 356 -6.57 -10.37 -32.64
C SER A 356 -7.62 -10.63 -33.72
N GLU A 357 -7.50 -11.74 -34.44
CA GLU A 357 -8.51 -12.15 -35.42
C GLU A 357 -9.90 -12.30 -34.80
N GLU A 358 -9.97 -12.84 -33.58
CA GLU A 358 -11.21 -13.00 -32.84
C GLU A 358 -11.88 -11.64 -32.58
N ASP A 359 -11.09 -10.59 -32.27
CA ASP A 359 -11.65 -9.25 -32.05
C ASP A 359 -12.34 -8.69 -33.29
N TYR A 360 -11.70 -8.87 -34.46
CA TYR A 360 -12.26 -8.45 -35.74
C TYR A 360 -13.52 -9.26 -36.09
N LEU A 361 -13.51 -10.57 -35.88
CA LEU A 361 -14.65 -11.44 -36.12
C LEU A 361 -15.84 -11.07 -35.23
N GLU A 362 -15.62 -10.80 -33.95
CA GLU A 362 -16.69 -10.39 -33.04
C GLU A 362 -17.39 -9.10 -33.49
N LEU A 363 -16.62 -8.09 -33.92
CA LEU A 363 -17.17 -6.83 -34.42
C LEU A 363 -17.82 -6.99 -35.80
N PHE A 364 -17.24 -7.83 -36.66
CA PHE A 364 -17.80 -8.19 -37.96
C PHE A 364 -19.20 -8.84 -37.80
N GLU A 365 -19.32 -9.86 -36.95
CA GLU A 365 -20.59 -10.54 -36.67
C GLU A 365 -21.58 -9.66 -35.91
N HIS A 366 -21.08 -8.71 -35.10
CA HIS A 366 -21.94 -7.69 -34.51
C HIS A 366 -22.63 -6.88 -35.61
N TYR A 367 -21.87 -6.38 -36.60
CA TYR A 367 -22.43 -5.59 -37.70
C TYR A 367 -23.39 -6.36 -38.59
N LEU A 368 -23.14 -7.65 -38.84
CA LEU A 368 -24.10 -8.48 -39.58
C LEU A 368 -25.41 -8.64 -38.81
N ARG A 369 -25.34 -8.91 -37.50
CA ARG A 369 -26.55 -9.05 -36.66
C ARG A 369 -27.34 -7.75 -36.52
N THR A 370 -26.66 -6.60 -36.55
CA THR A 370 -27.31 -5.28 -36.50
C THR A 370 -27.69 -4.73 -37.87
N ASN A 371 -27.55 -5.54 -38.94
CA ASN A 371 -27.92 -5.21 -40.32
C ASN A 371 -27.13 -4.02 -40.92
N TYR A 372 -25.82 -3.96 -40.63
CA TYR A 372 -24.86 -3.03 -41.24
C TYR A 372 -23.75 -3.76 -42.01
N PRO A 373 -24.08 -4.50 -43.08
CA PRO A 373 -23.12 -5.30 -43.85
C PRO A 373 -21.98 -4.48 -44.45
N ASP A 374 -22.20 -3.22 -44.84
CA ASP A 374 -21.12 -2.33 -45.33
C ASP A 374 -20.06 -2.06 -44.24
N ARG A 375 -20.47 -1.97 -42.98
CA ARG A 375 -19.54 -1.81 -41.85
C ARG A 375 -18.81 -3.11 -41.55
N ALA A 376 -19.51 -4.26 -41.67
CA ALA A 376 -18.90 -5.58 -41.55
C ALA A 376 -17.78 -5.76 -42.59
N ILE A 377 -18.05 -5.45 -43.87
CA ILE A 377 -17.05 -5.53 -44.95
C ILE A 377 -15.81 -4.68 -44.61
N ARG A 378 -16.01 -3.41 -44.21
CA ARG A 378 -14.88 -2.52 -43.86
C ARG A 378 -14.03 -3.07 -42.71
N VAL A 379 -14.67 -3.58 -41.66
CA VAL A 379 -13.94 -4.21 -40.53
C VAL A 379 -13.20 -5.46 -40.98
N GLY A 380 -13.82 -6.29 -41.82
CA GLY A 380 -13.19 -7.47 -42.39
C GLY A 380 -11.95 -7.13 -43.20
N GLU A 381 -12.05 -6.16 -44.12
CA GLU A 381 -10.92 -5.68 -44.92
C GLU A 381 -9.80 -5.08 -44.04
N GLN A 382 -10.17 -4.29 -43.02
CA GLN A 382 -9.23 -3.73 -42.05
C GLN A 382 -8.48 -4.82 -41.29
N GLY A 383 -9.18 -5.85 -40.82
CA GLY A 383 -8.58 -6.97 -40.10
C GLY A 383 -7.62 -7.78 -40.95
N ILE A 384 -7.97 -8.05 -42.20
CA ILE A 384 -7.08 -8.74 -43.16
C ILE A 384 -5.84 -7.91 -43.45
N LYS A 385 -5.99 -6.60 -43.61
CA LYS A 385 -4.85 -5.69 -43.80
C LYS A 385 -3.93 -5.65 -42.56
N ALA A 386 -4.51 -5.65 -41.36
CA ALA A 386 -3.75 -5.56 -40.10
C ALA A 386 -3.05 -6.87 -39.72
N LEU A 387 -3.71 -8.01 -39.89
CA LEU A 387 -3.25 -9.32 -39.41
C LEU A 387 -2.59 -10.17 -40.51
N GLY A 388 -2.80 -9.85 -41.77
CA GLY A 388 -2.24 -10.56 -42.92
C GLY A 388 -2.67 -12.03 -42.92
N THR A 389 -1.70 -12.95 -42.95
CA THR A 389 -1.93 -14.40 -42.96
C THR A 389 -2.60 -14.92 -41.69
N LYS A 390 -2.56 -14.18 -40.59
CA LYS A 390 -3.20 -14.54 -39.33
C LYS A 390 -4.72 -14.32 -39.32
N ALA A 391 -5.30 -13.69 -40.35
CA ALA A 391 -6.74 -13.46 -40.49
C ALA A 391 -7.43 -14.49 -41.41
N SER A 392 -7.08 -15.77 -41.30
CA SER A 392 -7.63 -16.82 -42.17
C SER A 392 -9.14 -17.02 -42.04
N ARG A 393 -9.66 -17.14 -40.82
CA ARG A 393 -11.10 -17.28 -40.53
C ARG A 393 -11.86 -16.02 -40.94
N LEU A 394 -11.30 -14.84 -40.66
CA LEU A 394 -11.91 -13.58 -41.07
C LEU A 394 -11.97 -13.45 -42.60
N ALA A 395 -10.93 -13.85 -43.31
CA ALA A 395 -10.90 -13.85 -44.77
C ALA A 395 -11.93 -14.81 -45.38
N GLU A 396 -12.10 -16.01 -44.80
CA GLU A 396 -13.16 -16.93 -45.20
C GLU A 396 -14.54 -16.32 -45.00
N ARG A 397 -14.78 -15.75 -43.82
CA ARG A 397 -16.08 -15.17 -43.49
C ARG A 397 -16.42 -13.97 -44.37
N LEU A 398 -15.44 -13.11 -44.64
CA LEU A 398 -15.60 -11.99 -45.56
C LEU A 398 -15.83 -12.46 -47.00
N ALA A 399 -15.16 -13.52 -47.45
CA ALA A 399 -15.37 -14.09 -48.79
C ALA A 399 -16.79 -14.61 -48.99
N VAL A 400 -17.37 -15.27 -47.97
CA VAL A 400 -18.79 -15.70 -47.98
C VAL A 400 -19.70 -14.48 -48.13
N LEU A 401 -19.49 -13.42 -47.35
CA LEU A 401 -20.30 -12.20 -47.45
C LEU A 401 -20.22 -11.56 -48.84
N TYR A 402 -19.04 -11.50 -49.46
CA TYR A 402 -18.91 -11.03 -50.85
C TYR A 402 -19.67 -11.90 -51.85
N GLN A 403 -19.71 -13.22 -51.65
CA GLN A 403 -20.49 -14.12 -52.53
C GLN A 403 -21.98 -13.88 -52.39
N GLU A 404 -22.49 -13.73 -51.16
CA GLU A 404 -23.89 -13.37 -50.88
C GLU A 404 -24.29 -12.05 -51.55
N TRP A 405 -23.33 -11.13 -51.69
CA TRP A 405 -23.50 -9.82 -52.33
C TRP A 405 -23.18 -9.80 -53.83
N GLY A 406 -22.89 -10.96 -54.44
CA GLY A 406 -22.61 -11.09 -55.87
C GLY A 406 -21.21 -10.66 -56.32
N GLU A 407 -20.29 -10.33 -55.40
CA GLU A 407 -18.91 -9.96 -55.68
C GLU A 407 -17.95 -11.16 -55.74
N THR A 408 -18.27 -12.16 -56.57
CA THR A 408 -17.54 -13.44 -56.68
C THR A 408 -16.04 -13.27 -56.97
N THR A 409 -15.66 -12.27 -57.77
CA THR A 409 -14.26 -11.99 -58.12
C THR A 409 -13.43 -11.46 -56.96
N ARG A 410 -14.06 -10.79 -55.99
CA ARG A 410 -13.38 -10.34 -54.75
C ARG A 410 -13.27 -11.49 -53.76
N ALA A 411 -14.31 -12.30 -53.63
CA ALA A 411 -14.29 -13.52 -52.83
C ALA A 411 -13.18 -14.50 -53.28
N GLU A 412 -13.06 -14.76 -54.59
CA GLU A 412 -12.00 -15.64 -55.11
C GLU A 412 -10.59 -15.12 -54.84
N ARG A 413 -10.37 -13.80 -54.97
CA ARG A 413 -9.06 -13.19 -54.72
C ARG A 413 -8.61 -13.36 -53.27
N LEU A 414 -9.55 -13.22 -52.33
CA LEU A 414 -9.31 -13.44 -50.90
C LEU A 414 -8.91 -14.90 -50.61
N LEU A 415 -9.66 -15.85 -51.16
CA LEU A 415 -9.40 -17.28 -50.99
C LEU A 415 -8.09 -17.74 -51.67
N ARG A 416 -7.72 -17.14 -52.82
CA ARG A 416 -6.46 -17.44 -53.51
C ARG A 416 -5.24 -16.96 -52.73
N ARG A 417 -5.27 -15.73 -52.17
CA ARG A 417 -4.17 -15.19 -51.35
C ARG A 417 -3.83 -16.06 -50.14
N ARG A 418 -4.82 -16.79 -49.61
CA ARG A 418 -4.65 -17.77 -48.53
C ARG A 418 -3.94 -19.05 -48.98
N ARG A 419 -4.20 -19.54 -50.20
CA ARG A 419 -3.59 -20.78 -50.71
C ARG A 419 -2.11 -20.62 -51.08
N SER A 420 -1.65 -19.37 -51.19
CA SER A 420 -0.30 -19.00 -51.62
C SER A 420 0.62 -18.58 -50.48
N ALA A 421 0.10 -18.54 -49.24
CA ALA A 421 0.80 -18.16 -48.01
C ALA A 421 0.70 -19.31 -47.00
#